data_AF-A0A3C1WG38-F1
#
_entry.id   AF-A0A3C1WG38-F1
#
_cell.length_a   1.000
_cell.length_b   1.000
_cell.length_c   1.000
_cell.angle_alpha   90.00
_cell.angle_beta   90.00
_cell.angle_gamma   90.00
#
_symmetry.space_group_name_H-M   'P 1'
#
loop_
_entity.id
_entity.type
_entity.pdbx_description
1 polymer ?
#
loop_
_entity_poly.entity_id
_entity_poly.type
_entity_poly.pdbx_seq_one_letter_code
_entity_poly.pdbx_strand_id
1 'polypeptide(L)'
;MLFFRHRTWMLVALLWLCSGFTCQDNNEYNDYQNDCTLPPSGCTSTVPSTAVLTIQVSDPASLVSIYKGPYFETGTLISKDYPPGVGVRTWSMSLPLGDYSATAMYIINGDTIVKVDGDNLDYTSHDTCNGTCYTADNGDVDLRLDTDKLPK
;
A
#
# COMPACT_ATOMS: atom_id res chain seq x y z
N MET A 1 -34.96 -47.55 -64.37
CA MET A 1 -33.68 -46.83 -64.29
C MET A 1 -33.10 -47.14 -62.91
N LEU A 2 -32.23 -48.11 -62.65
CA LEU A 2 -31.01 -48.62 -63.31
C LEU A 2 -29.83 -47.63 -63.32
N PHE A 3 -28.76 -48.05 -62.62
CA PHE A 3 -27.32 -47.66 -62.69
C PHE A 3 -26.94 -46.27 -62.14
N PHE A 4 -25.79 -45.98 -61.50
CA PHE A 4 -24.62 -46.65 -60.87
C PHE A 4 -23.83 -45.48 -60.20
N ARG A 5 -23.30 -45.59 -58.97
CA ARG A 5 -21.89 -45.93 -58.61
C ARG A 5 -20.83 -44.83 -58.84
N HIS A 6 -19.85 -44.79 -57.91
CA HIS A 6 -18.53 -44.13 -57.91
C HIS A 6 -18.49 -42.71 -57.33
N ARG A 7 -17.48 -42.27 -56.57
CA ARG A 7 -16.15 -42.76 -56.12
C ARG A 7 -15.77 -41.74 -55.00
N THR A 8 -15.31 -42.15 -53.81
CA THR A 8 -13.89 -42.15 -53.36
C THR A 8 -13.07 -40.89 -53.70
N TRP A 9 -11.98 -40.63 -52.98
CA TRP A 9 -11.03 -39.48 -53.10
C TRP A 9 -11.53 -38.22 -52.34
N MET A 10 -10.89 -37.67 -51.30
CA MET A 10 -9.51 -37.73 -50.86
C MET A 10 -9.40 -37.64 -49.32
N LEU A 11 -8.87 -38.71 -48.73
CA LEU A 11 -8.14 -38.74 -47.46
C LEU A 11 -6.67 -38.41 -47.76
N VAL A 12 -6.23 -37.15 -47.85
CA VAL A 12 -4.79 -36.80 -47.88
C VAL A 12 -4.55 -35.36 -47.39
N ALA A 13 -4.86 -35.05 -46.13
CA ALA A 13 -4.44 -33.78 -45.51
C ALA A 13 -4.26 -33.90 -43.98
N LEU A 14 -3.91 -35.08 -43.49
CA LEU A 14 -3.79 -35.37 -42.05
C LEU A 14 -2.48 -36.08 -41.72
N LEU A 15 -1.35 -35.60 -42.25
CA LEU A 15 -0.07 -36.29 -42.08
C LEU A 15 1.13 -35.36 -42.22
N TRP A 16 1.11 -34.17 -41.60
CA TRP A 16 2.27 -33.25 -41.61
C TRP A 16 2.35 -32.36 -40.34
N LEU A 17 2.17 -32.94 -39.15
CA LEU A 17 2.24 -32.20 -37.87
C LEU A 17 2.86 -32.99 -36.71
N CYS A 18 3.74 -33.96 -36.98
CA CYS A 18 4.39 -34.75 -35.92
C CYS A 18 5.88 -35.02 -36.18
N SER A 19 6.68 -33.97 -36.35
CA SER A 19 8.13 -34.14 -36.33
C SER A 19 8.79 -32.88 -35.79
N GLY A 20 9.25 -32.95 -34.53
CA GLY A 20 10.26 -32.01 -34.03
C GLY A 20 10.08 -31.44 -32.63
N PHE A 21 9.60 -32.20 -31.64
CA PHE A 21 9.94 -31.90 -30.24
C PHE A 21 10.88 -32.99 -29.75
N THR A 22 12.17 -32.83 -30.05
CA THR A 22 13.22 -33.45 -29.25
C THR A 22 13.22 -32.72 -27.92
N CYS A 23 12.72 -33.34 -26.86
CA CYS A 23 13.03 -32.95 -25.49
C CYS A 23 14.53 -33.17 -25.32
N GLN A 24 15.31 -32.14 -25.61
CA GLN A 24 16.68 -32.06 -25.18
C GLN A 24 16.58 -31.75 -23.68
N ASP A 25 16.81 -32.77 -22.85
CA ASP A 25 17.09 -32.61 -21.43
C ASP A 25 18.39 -31.80 -21.33
N ASN A 26 18.27 -30.49 -21.52
CA ASN A 26 19.27 -29.55 -21.12
C ASN A 26 19.25 -29.62 -19.60
N ASN A 27 20.19 -30.42 -19.11
CA ASN A 27 20.68 -30.48 -17.75
C ASN A 27 20.79 -29.04 -17.23
N GLU A 28 19.70 -28.55 -16.66
CA GLU A 28 19.61 -27.23 -16.06
C GLU A 28 20.47 -27.34 -14.82
N TYR A 29 21.73 -26.97 -15.02
CA TYR A 29 22.73 -26.82 -13.99
C TYR A 29 22.04 -26.06 -12.85
N ASN A 30 21.88 -26.73 -11.70
CA ASN A 30 21.25 -26.20 -10.50
C ASN A 30 21.91 -24.86 -10.11
N ASP A 31 21.41 -23.76 -10.66
CA ASP A 31 21.71 -22.38 -10.22
C ASP A 31 20.81 -21.99 -9.04
N TYR A 32 20.41 -22.99 -8.25
CA TYR A 32 19.60 -22.83 -7.05
C TYR A 32 20.42 -22.37 -5.83
N GLN A 33 21.65 -21.89 -6.01
CA GLN A 33 22.58 -21.64 -4.90
C GLN A 33 22.95 -20.20 -4.61
N ASN A 34 22.49 -19.18 -5.36
CA ASN A 34 22.86 -17.80 -5.02
C ASN A 34 21.80 -16.71 -5.25
N ASP A 35 20.55 -17.04 -5.56
CA ASP A 35 19.49 -16.05 -5.78
C ASP A 35 18.84 -15.55 -4.47
N CYS A 36 19.60 -15.52 -3.37
CA CYS A 36 19.11 -14.96 -2.13
C CYS A 36 19.38 -13.44 -2.10
N THR A 37 18.33 -12.66 -1.84
CA THR A 37 18.44 -11.20 -1.80
C THR A 37 18.96 -10.78 -0.43
N LEU A 38 19.94 -9.87 -0.40
CA LEU A 38 20.44 -9.28 0.84
C LEU A 38 19.36 -8.42 1.51
N PRO A 39 19.33 -8.34 2.84
CA PRO A 39 18.35 -7.52 3.55
C PRO A 39 18.48 -6.03 3.17
N PRO A 40 17.36 -5.34 2.87
CA PRO A 40 17.38 -3.90 2.63
C PRO A 40 17.83 -3.14 3.89
N SER A 41 18.38 -1.94 3.69
CA SER A 41 18.84 -1.11 4.81
C SER A 41 17.68 -0.70 5.72
N GLY A 42 17.85 -0.84 7.04
CA GLY A 42 16.83 -0.44 8.02
C GLY A 42 15.79 -1.52 8.34
N CYS A 43 15.89 -2.70 7.74
CA CYS A 43 15.03 -3.82 8.11
C CYS A 43 15.59 -4.58 9.32
N THR A 44 14.71 -5.21 10.09
CA THR A 44 15.06 -5.95 11.31
C THR A 44 14.48 -7.36 11.31
N SER A 45 15.07 -8.29 12.04
CA SER A 45 14.57 -9.67 12.14
C SER A 45 13.36 -9.83 13.06
N THR A 46 12.90 -8.73 13.68
CA THR A 46 11.78 -8.72 14.63
C THR A 46 10.69 -7.82 14.08
N VAL A 47 9.44 -8.27 14.16
CA VAL A 47 8.29 -7.43 13.76
C VAL A 47 8.28 -6.15 14.61
N PRO A 48 8.23 -4.96 13.98
CA PRO A 48 8.16 -3.70 14.73
C PRO A 48 6.84 -3.64 15.51
N SER A 49 6.90 -3.12 16.74
CA SER A 49 5.70 -2.92 17.56
C SER A 49 5.10 -1.52 17.40
N THR A 50 5.85 -0.60 16.81
CA THR A 50 5.47 0.80 16.57
C THR A 50 5.93 1.27 15.20
N ALA A 51 5.22 2.27 14.67
CA ALA A 51 5.63 3.05 13.50
C ALA A 51 5.44 4.54 13.79
N VAL A 52 5.83 5.40 12.85
CA VAL A 52 5.70 6.85 12.96
C VAL A 52 4.46 7.30 12.21
N LEU A 53 3.60 8.09 12.87
CA LEU A 53 2.52 8.83 12.23
C LEU A 53 2.96 10.29 12.07
N THR A 54 2.95 10.81 10.85
CA THR A 54 3.26 12.21 10.54
C THR A 54 1.97 12.95 10.24
N ILE A 55 1.80 14.15 10.84
CA ILE A 55 0.59 14.94 10.72
C ILE A 55 0.94 16.30 10.14
N GLN A 56 0.16 16.72 9.15
CA GLN A 56 0.30 18.01 8.48
C GLN A 56 -0.98 18.82 8.65
N VAL A 57 -0.86 20.07 9.06
CA VAL A 57 -2.00 20.99 9.22
C VAL A 57 -1.68 22.37 8.64
N SER A 58 -2.71 23.07 8.18
CA SER A 58 -2.58 24.49 7.81
C SER A 58 -2.84 25.38 9.01
N ASP A 59 -2.40 26.63 8.94
CA ASP A 59 -2.90 27.70 9.81
C ASP A 59 -4.23 28.26 9.25
N PRO A 60 -5.22 28.64 10.09
CA PRO A 60 -5.26 28.55 11.55
C PRO A 60 -6.05 27.34 12.06
N ALA A 61 -5.41 26.16 12.09
CA ALA A 61 -5.98 25.01 12.79
C ALA A 61 -6.14 25.36 14.29
N SER A 62 -7.38 25.43 14.74
CA SER A 62 -7.74 25.76 16.12
C SER A 62 -7.58 24.57 17.07
N LEU A 63 -7.73 23.35 16.55
CA LEU A 63 -7.67 22.12 17.33
C LEU A 63 -7.34 20.95 16.42
N VAL A 64 -6.43 20.09 16.85
CA VAL A 64 -6.13 18.80 16.23
C VAL A 64 -6.41 17.70 17.24
N SER A 65 -7.11 16.66 16.81
CA SER A 65 -7.41 15.48 17.65
C SER A 65 -7.07 14.22 16.89
N ILE A 66 -6.42 13.27 17.56
CA ILE A 66 -5.94 12.02 16.98
C ILE A 66 -6.58 10.87 17.73
N TYR A 67 -7.07 9.89 17.01
CA TYR A 67 -7.87 8.79 17.49
C TYR A 67 -7.26 7.46 17.05
N LYS A 68 -7.30 6.47 17.94
CA LYS A 68 -6.98 5.07 17.61
C LYS A 68 -8.21 4.42 17.01
N GLY A 69 -8.10 3.92 15.80
CA GLY A 69 -9.16 3.32 15.01
C GLY A 69 -9.37 4.04 13.67
N PRO A 70 -10.00 3.36 12.70
CA PRO A 70 -10.13 3.84 11.32
C PRO A 70 -11.08 5.05 11.17
N TYR A 71 -11.93 5.31 12.16
CA TYR A 71 -12.93 6.40 12.13
C TYR A 71 -12.88 7.21 13.43
N PHE A 72 -12.87 8.54 13.32
CA PHE A 72 -12.73 9.43 14.48
C PHE A 72 -13.97 9.41 15.39
N GLU A 73 -15.14 9.08 14.84
CA GLU A 73 -16.41 9.03 15.57
C GLU A 73 -16.46 7.84 16.55
N THR A 74 -15.77 6.76 16.20
CA THR A 74 -15.72 5.52 17.00
C THR A 74 -14.34 5.26 17.62
N GLY A 75 -13.33 5.99 17.17
CA GLY A 75 -11.96 5.84 17.61
C GLY A 75 -11.74 6.35 19.03
N THR A 76 -10.73 5.82 19.70
CA THR A 76 -10.34 6.26 21.04
C THR A 76 -9.39 7.44 20.95
N LEU A 77 -9.75 8.59 21.51
CA LEU A 77 -8.89 9.78 21.54
C LEU A 77 -7.55 9.48 22.23
N ILE A 78 -6.44 9.76 21.55
CA ILE A 78 -5.07 9.52 22.02
C ILE A 78 -4.35 10.83 22.31
N SER A 79 -4.52 11.81 21.43
CA SER A 79 -3.93 13.14 21.58
C SER A 79 -4.90 14.23 21.18
N LYS A 80 -4.72 15.39 21.81
CA LYS A 80 -5.45 16.61 21.55
C LYS A 80 -4.49 17.79 21.65
N ASP A 81 -4.26 18.47 20.54
CA ASP A 81 -3.25 19.52 20.43
C ASP A 81 -3.82 20.81 19.86
N TYR A 82 -3.30 21.94 20.33
CA TYR A 82 -3.62 23.29 19.87
C TYR A 82 -2.37 23.83 19.17
N PRO A 83 -2.18 23.58 17.86
CA PRO A 83 -0.97 24.01 17.18
C PRO A 83 -0.88 25.55 17.27
N PRO A 84 0.14 26.12 17.95
CA PRO A 84 0.25 27.58 18.04
C PRO A 84 0.62 28.18 16.66
N GLY A 85 0.57 29.49 16.46
CA GLY A 85 1.30 30.19 15.37
C GLY A 85 0.84 30.00 13.91
N VAL A 86 1.61 30.61 12.99
CA VAL A 86 1.24 30.85 11.57
C VAL A 86 1.95 29.87 10.61
N GLY A 87 1.27 29.44 9.54
CA GLY A 87 1.81 28.59 8.45
C GLY A 87 1.48 27.09 8.52
N VAL A 88 1.98 26.30 7.56
CA VAL A 88 1.85 24.83 7.55
C VAL A 88 2.74 24.23 8.62
N ARG A 89 2.19 23.29 9.39
CA ARG A 89 2.90 22.60 10.46
C ARG A 89 2.93 21.11 10.22
N THR A 90 4.09 20.53 10.48
CA THR A 90 4.32 19.10 10.42
C THR A 90 4.95 18.64 11.73
N TRP A 91 4.39 17.60 12.32
CA TRP A 91 5.03 16.89 13.43
C TRP A 91 4.74 15.41 13.33
N SER A 92 5.52 14.61 14.06
CA SER A 92 5.40 13.16 14.02
C SER A 92 5.38 12.58 15.44
N MET A 93 4.73 11.43 15.58
CA MET A 93 4.69 10.67 16.83
C MET A 93 4.87 9.19 16.57
N SER A 94 5.55 8.50 17.48
CA SER A 94 5.65 7.04 17.42
C SER A 94 4.46 6.42 18.15
N LEU A 95 3.70 5.59 17.44
CA LEU A 95 2.48 4.96 17.93
C LEU A 95 2.55 3.44 17.67
N PRO A 96 1.82 2.62 18.44
CA PRO A 96 1.66 1.20 18.13
C PRO A 96 1.10 1.00 16.71
N LEU A 97 1.37 -0.16 16.10
CA LEU A 97 0.74 -0.51 14.83
C LEU A 97 -0.80 -0.56 14.94
N GLY A 98 -1.46 -0.26 13.81
CA GLY A 98 -2.91 -0.24 13.67
C GLY A 98 -3.45 1.01 12.96
N ASP A 99 -4.77 1.10 12.86
CA ASP A 99 -5.45 2.23 12.23
C ASP A 99 -5.49 3.46 13.12
N TYR A 100 -5.30 4.63 12.50
CA TYR A 100 -5.47 5.93 13.13
C TYR A 100 -6.30 6.86 12.26
N SER A 101 -7.07 7.70 12.92
CA SER A 101 -7.81 8.79 12.29
C SER A 101 -7.54 10.07 13.05
N ALA A 102 -7.64 11.20 12.39
CA ALA A 102 -7.40 12.49 12.98
C ALA A 102 -8.34 13.54 12.39
N THR A 103 -8.57 14.59 13.17
CA THR A 103 -9.38 15.72 12.79
C THR A 103 -8.65 17.02 13.06
N ALA A 104 -8.74 17.98 12.14
CA ALA A 104 -8.35 19.37 12.39
C ALA A 104 -9.57 20.29 12.24
N MET A 105 -9.80 21.12 13.24
CA MET A 105 -10.87 22.11 13.26
C MET A 105 -10.32 23.49 12.90
N TYR A 106 -10.98 24.16 11.98
CA TYR A 106 -10.63 25.49 11.48
C TYR A 106 -11.81 26.44 11.67
N ILE A 107 -11.54 27.68 12.06
CA ILE A 107 -12.56 28.73 12.17
C ILE A 107 -12.24 29.79 11.13
N ILE A 108 -13.09 29.89 10.08
CA ILE A 108 -12.89 30.80 8.95
C ILE A 108 -14.16 31.61 8.76
N ASN A 109 -14.07 32.93 8.82
CA ASN A 109 -15.22 33.84 8.68
C ASN A 109 -16.39 33.53 9.65
N GLY A 110 -16.11 32.90 10.79
CA GLY A 110 -17.11 32.47 11.77
C GLY A 110 -17.65 31.06 11.57
N ASP A 111 -17.40 30.43 10.41
CA ASP A 111 -17.77 29.05 10.14
C ASP A 111 -16.72 28.07 10.66
N THR A 112 -17.20 26.92 11.15
CA THR A 112 -16.34 25.82 11.58
C THR A 112 -16.19 24.82 10.44
N ILE A 113 -14.94 24.61 10.00
CA ILE A 113 -14.58 23.61 9.00
C ILE A 113 -13.80 22.51 9.71
N VAL A 114 -14.22 21.26 9.50
CA VAL A 114 -13.52 20.09 10.04
C VAL A 114 -12.91 19.31 8.89
N LYS A 115 -11.59 19.14 8.93
CA LYS A 115 -10.87 18.19 8.09
C LYS A 115 -10.71 16.89 8.85
N VAL A 116 -10.87 15.79 8.14
CA VAL A 116 -10.74 14.43 8.65
C VAL A 116 -9.83 13.69 7.69
N ASP A 117 -8.84 13.00 8.24
CA ASP A 117 -7.97 12.12 7.49
C ASP A 117 -7.48 11.00 8.41
N GLY A 118 -6.87 9.96 7.86
CA GLY A 118 -6.41 8.81 8.64
C GLY A 118 -5.49 7.92 7.83
N ASP A 119 -4.70 7.13 8.55
CA ASP A 119 -3.77 6.19 7.94
C ASP A 119 -3.59 4.95 8.81
N ASN A 120 -3.10 3.87 8.22
CA ASN A 120 -2.78 2.63 8.90
C ASN A 120 -1.26 2.53 9.11
N LEU A 121 -0.86 2.29 10.36
CA LEU A 121 0.51 1.98 10.71
C LEU A 121 0.71 0.47 10.68
N ASP A 122 1.49 -0.02 9.70
CA ASP A 122 1.72 -1.45 9.52
C ASP A 122 3.22 -1.77 9.41
N TYR A 123 3.53 -2.94 8.86
CA TYR A 123 4.86 -3.34 8.47
C TYR A 123 4.84 -4.14 7.18
N THR A 124 5.93 -4.02 6.44
CA THR A 124 6.25 -4.87 5.30
C THR A 124 7.27 -5.93 5.68
N SER A 125 7.15 -7.12 5.07
CA SER A 125 8.08 -8.24 5.27
C SER A 125 8.70 -8.70 3.96
N HIS A 126 9.99 -9.03 3.99
CA HIS A 126 10.74 -9.57 2.86
C HIS A 126 11.54 -10.79 3.29
N ASP A 127 11.48 -11.87 2.52
CA ASP A 127 12.34 -13.03 2.76
C ASP A 127 13.74 -12.78 2.18
N THR A 128 14.76 -12.96 3.02
CA THR A 128 16.17 -12.69 2.69
C THR A 128 17.03 -13.92 2.96
N CYS A 129 18.30 -13.89 2.55
CA CYS A 129 19.28 -14.93 2.88
C CYS A 129 19.37 -15.26 4.38
N ASN A 130 19.09 -14.26 5.23
CA ASN A 130 19.25 -14.35 6.68
C ASN A 130 17.91 -14.56 7.42
N GLY A 131 16.84 -14.88 6.68
CA GLY A 131 15.48 -15.01 7.17
C GLY A 131 14.58 -13.83 6.78
N THR A 132 13.38 -13.80 7.36
CA THR A 132 12.41 -12.73 7.10
C THR A 132 12.87 -11.42 7.75
N CYS A 133 12.87 -10.36 6.96
CA CYS A 133 13.17 -9.00 7.40
C CYS A 133 11.92 -8.15 7.40
N TYR A 134 11.75 -7.33 8.44
CA TYR A 134 10.58 -6.48 8.65
C TYR A 134 10.97 -5.00 8.65
N THR A 135 10.14 -4.17 8.03
CA THR A 135 10.26 -2.71 7.99
C THR A 135 8.94 -2.11 8.45
N ALA A 136 8.97 -1.12 9.33
CA ALA A 136 7.77 -0.41 9.74
C ALA A 136 7.28 0.49 8.60
N ASP A 137 5.99 0.40 8.29
CA ASP A 137 5.31 1.26 7.34
C ASP A 137 4.72 2.44 8.12
N ASN A 138 5.33 3.61 7.93
CA ASN A 138 4.92 4.85 8.57
C ASN A 138 3.70 5.44 7.86
N GLY A 139 2.87 6.16 8.60
CA GLY A 139 1.68 6.82 8.08
C GLY A 139 1.83 8.33 7.93
N ASP A 140 1.09 8.91 6.99
CA ASP A 140 0.96 10.36 6.78
C ASP A 140 -0.52 10.77 6.80
N VAL A 141 -0.81 11.82 7.56
CA VAL A 141 -2.15 12.36 7.75
C VAL A 141 -2.12 13.83 7.37
N ASP A 142 -2.80 14.17 6.27
CA ASP A 142 -2.86 15.51 5.70
C ASP A 142 -4.20 16.18 6.00
N LEU A 143 -4.18 16.98 7.06
CA LEU A 143 -5.33 17.75 7.51
C LEU A 143 -5.31 19.19 7.00
N ARG A 144 -4.43 19.55 6.05
CA ARG A 144 -4.31 20.91 5.52
C ARG A 144 -5.60 21.39 4.87
N LEU A 145 -5.85 22.69 4.99
CA LEU A 145 -6.90 23.35 4.21
C LEU A 145 -6.41 23.65 2.81
N ASP A 146 -7.23 23.30 1.84
CA ASP A 146 -7.10 23.76 0.46
C ASP A 146 -7.76 25.14 0.36
N THR A 147 -6.95 26.19 0.46
CA THR A 147 -7.42 27.58 0.52
C THR A 147 -8.17 28.02 -0.73
N ASP A 148 -7.93 27.37 -1.87
CA ASP A 148 -8.56 27.71 -3.15
C ASP A 148 -10.03 27.27 -3.23
N LYS A 149 -10.47 26.41 -2.31
CA LYS A 149 -11.83 25.86 -2.26
C LYS A 149 -12.69 26.45 -1.14
N LEU A 150 -12.18 27.44 -0.42
CA LEU A 150 -12.92 28.07 0.67
C LEU A 150 -13.99 29.02 0.11
N PRO A 151 -15.21 29.02 0.68
CA PRO A 151 -16.22 30.02 0.33
C PRO A 151 -15.66 31.42 0.65
N LYS A 152 -15.70 32.30 -0.34
CA LYS A 152 -15.27 33.69 -0.23
C LYS A 152 -16.32 34.53 0.50
#